data_AF-A0A5N5FWV6-F1
#
_entry.id   AF-A0A5N5FWV6-F1
#
_cell.length_a   1.000
_cell.length_b   1.000
_cell.length_c   1.000
_cell.angle_alpha   90.00
_cell.angle_beta   90.00
_cell.angle_gamma   90.00
#
_symmetry.space_group_name_H-M   'P 1'
#
loop_
_entity.id
_entity.type
_entity.pdbx_description
1 polymer ?
#
loop_
_entity_poly.entity_id
_entity_poly.type
_entity_poly.pdbx_seq_one_letter_code
_entity_poly.pdbx_strand_id
1 'polypeptide(L)'
;MGRALYNAKVPTRYPDSINLLPFTTSFTFSIAPYEDSVPGHGFVLVFVPSPGIQSASPSQHLGFLNNTNNGNPNNHAFGVEFDVFQNKEFGDINDNHVGVNVNSLISLASYNAGYWLGDGSNITDLSFKEIKLSSGDNYQAWIEYWNYQLSITLAPENVKKPERPLISVPLDLTQVFLDEMYVGFTASTGQPIEDHKILNWSFNN
;
A
#
# COMPACT_ATOMS: atom_id res chain seq x y z
N MET A 1 -16.66 -0.65 3.13
CA MET A 1 -15.44 0.17 2.90
C MET A 1 -15.32 1.19 4.01
N GLY A 2 -14.09 1.53 4.39
CA GLY A 2 -13.76 2.57 5.35
C GLY A 2 -12.53 3.35 4.89
N ARG A 3 -12.40 4.58 5.37
CA ARG A 3 -11.25 5.44 5.06
C ARG A 3 -10.86 6.25 6.30
N ALA A 4 -9.56 6.29 6.59
CA ALA A 4 -8.98 7.06 7.68
C ALA A 4 -7.83 7.90 7.11
N LEU A 5 -8.01 9.22 7.05
CA LEU A 5 -7.01 10.14 6.52
C LEU A 5 -6.45 11.02 7.64
N TYR A 6 -5.21 11.46 7.48
CA TYR A 6 -4.70 12.59 8.25
C TYR A 6 -5.61 13.80 8.02
N ASN A 7 -5.86 14.57 9.08
CA ASN A 7 -6.90 15.60 9.10
C ASN A 7 -6.55 16.84 8.28
N ALA A 8 -5.29 17.01 7.89
CA ALA A 8 -4.81 18.05 7.01
C ALA A 8 -4.12 17.45 5.78
N LYS A 9 -4.01 18.24 4.72
CA LYS A 9 -3.13 17.86 3.60
C LYS A 9 -1.68 18.01 4.02
N VAL A 10 -0.82 17.12 3.52
CA VAL A 10 0.62 17.20 3.67
C VAL A 10 1.23 17.82 2.41
N PRO A 11 2.22 18.72 2.53
CA PRO A 11 2.97 19.20 1.37
C PRO A 11 3.70 18.05 0.70
N THR A 12 3.58 17.93 -0.62
CA THR A 12 4.18 16.86 -1.41
C THR A 12 5.26 17.36 -2.37
N ARG A 13 5.39 18.67 -2.54
CA ARG A 13 6.44 19.32 -3.34
C ARG A 13 7.27 20.28 -2.52
N TYR A 14 8.52 20.50 -2.95
CA TYR A 14 9.27 21.64 -2.47
C TYR A 14 8.58 22.95 -2.89
N PRO A 15 8.60 24.00 -2.06
CA PRO A 15 8.07 25.30 -2.43
C PRO A 15 8.66 25.78 -3.77
N ASP A 16 7.79 26.27 -4.65
CA ASP A 16 8.14 26.79 -5.99
C ASP A 16 8.93 25.80 -6.88
N SER A 17 8.74 24.49 -6.68
CA SER A 17 9.44 23.44 -7.42
C SER A 17 8.50 22.37 -7.95
N ILE A 18 8.87 21.77 -9.09
CA ILE A 18 8.23 20.55 -9.58
C ILE A 18 8.72 19.30 -8.83
N ASN A 19 9.81 19.40 -8.07
CA ASN A 19 10.38 18.25 -7.38
C ASN A 19 9.54 17.88 -6.15
N LEU A 20 9.33 16.59 -5.97
CA LEU A 20 8.61 16.04 -4.82
C LEU A 20 9.49 16.05 -3.57
N LEU A 21 8.86 16.30 -2.42
CA LEU A 21 9.48 16.03 -1.13
C LEU A 21 9.66 14.51 -0.99
N PRO A 22 10.80 14.04 -0.46
CA PRO A 22 10.91 12.65 -0.06
C PRO A 22 9.88 12.38 1.04
N PHE A 23 9.43 11.13 1.17
CA PHE A 23 8.60 10.74 2.29
C PHE A 23 9.00 9.37 2.80
N THR A 24 8.77 9.17 4.09
CA THR A 24 8.86 7.88 4.74
C THR A 24 7.62 7.67 5.57
N THR A 25 7.10 6.46 5.56
CA THR A 25 6.00 6.07 6.43
C THR A 25 6.17 4.63 6.89
N SER A 26 5.77 4.38 8.11
CA SER A 26 5.73 3.03 8.66
C SER A 26 4.47 2.84 9.47
N PHE A 27 3.93 1.63 9.42
CA PHE A 27 2.74 1.28 10.18
C PHE A 27 2.74 -0.21 10.46
N THR A 28 2.12 -0.56 11.58
CA THR A 28 1.83 -1.95 11.94
C THR A 28 0.37 -2.23 11.68
N PHE A 29 0.08 -3.36 11.06
CA PHE A 29 -1.27 -3.76 10.72
C PHE A 29 -1.51 -5.25 10.97
N SER A 30 -2.78 -5.63 10.98
CA SER A 30 -3.24 -7.03 10.98
C SER A 30 -4.46 -7.14 10.07
N ILE A 31 -4.52 -8.24 9.30
CA ILE A 31 -5.68 -8.62 8.50
C ILE A 31 -6.13 -10.00 8.98
N ALA A 32 -7.38 -10.11 9.41
CA ALA A 32 -7.94 -11.36 9.92
C ALA A 32 -9.32 -11.64 9.30
N PRO A 33 -9.51 -12.76 8.57
CA PRO A 33 -10.83 -13.17 8.11
C PRO A 33 -11.71 -13.57 9.30
N TYR A 34 -13.02 -13.42 9.16
CA TYR A 34 -13.98 -13.99 10.09
C TYR A 34 -14.03 -15.52 9.92
N GLU A 35 -14.38 -16.25 10.98
CA GLU A 35 -14.35 -17.72 11.00
C GLU A 35 -14.98 -18.35 9.73
N ASP A 36 -14.24 -19.29 9.13
CA ASP A 36 -14.57 -20.02 7.90
C ASP A 36 -14.88 -19.16 6.66
N SER A 37 -14.54 -17.87 6.65
CA SER A 37 -14.66 -17.02 5.47
C SER A 37 -13.40 -17.07 4.59
N VAL A 38 -13.61 -16.90 3.29
CA VAL A 38 -12.51 -16.56 2.38
C VAL A 38 -11.97 -15.18 2.81
N PRO A 39 -10.65 -14.93 2.84
CA PRO A 39 -10.13 -13.57 3.00
C PRO A 39 -10.59 -12.68 1.85
N GLY A 40 -10.79 -11.38 2.08
CA GLY A 40 -11.00 -10.43 0.99
C GLY A 40 -11.62 -9.09 1.40
N HIS A 41 -11.14 -7.96 0.88
CA HIS A 41 -10.13 -7.83 -0.19
C HIS A 41 -8.76 -7.32 0.27
N GLY A 42 -8.70 -6.41 1.24
CA GLY A 42 -7.46 -5.81 1.70
C GLY A 42 -7.58 -4.33 2.01
N PHE A 43 -6.43 -3.66 2.11
CA PHE A 43 -6.36 -2.22 2.36
C PHE A 43 -5.22 -1.57 1.56
N VAL A 44 -5.27 -0.24 1.46
CA VAL A 44 -4.33 0.57 0.70
C VAL A 44 -3.88 1.75 1.56
N LEU A 45 -2.57 1.98 1.68
CA LEU A 45 -2.05 3.30 2.05
C LEU A 45 -2.20 4.21 0.84
N VAL A 46 -2.88 5.35 0.98
CA VAL A 46 -3.25 6.22 -0.13
C VAL A 46 -2.71 7.64 0.01
N PHE A 47 -2.39 8.23 -1.14
CA PHE A 47 -2.28 9.67 -1.35
C PHE A 47 -3.38 10.09 -2.33
N VAL A 48 -4.27 11.00 -1.90
CA VAL A 48 -5.43 11.45 -2.69
C VAL A 48 -5.66 12.96 -2.57
N PRO A 49 -6.24 13.62 -3.60
CA PRO A 49 -6.40 15.08 -3.61
C PRO A 49 -7.57 15.54 -2.73
N SER A 50 -8.52 14.66 -2.42
CA SER A 50 -9.73 14.96 -1.67
C SER A 50 -10.07 13.87 -0.65
N PRO A 51 -10.71 14.23 0.47
CA PRO A 51 -11.05 13.26 1.51
C PRO A 51 -12.31 12.44 1.19
N GLY A 52 -13.08 12.86 0.18
CA GLY A 52 -14.36 12.26 -0.19
C GLY A 52 -14.23 10.84 -0.77
N ILE A 53 -15.29 10.05 -0.60
CA ILE A 53 -15.36 8.65 -1.06
C ILE A 53 -16.16 8.47 -2.35
N GLN A 54 -16.63 9.55 -2.98
CA GLN A 54 -17.51 9.49 -4.17
C GLN A 54 -16.83 8.78 -5.36
N SER A 55 -15.50 8.85 -5.41
CA SER A 55 -14.65 8.26 -6.45
C SER A 55 -14.12 6.87 -6.09
N ALA A 56 -14.69 6.22 -5.08
CA ALA A 56 -14.25 4.94 -4.55
C ALA A 56 -15.42 3.97 -4.33
N SER A 57 -15.18 2.67 -4.50
CA SER A 57 -16.15 1.60 -4.25
C SER A 57 -15.59 0.51 -3.32
N PRO A 58 -16.45 -0.27 -2.64
CA PRO A 58 -16.01 -1.38 -1.79
C PRO A 58 -15.52 -2.59 -2.61
N SER A 59 -15.30 -3.71 -1.92
CA SER A 59 -14.93 -5.00 -2.51
C SER A 59 -13.58 -4.93 -3.23
N GLN A 60 -13.50 -5.39 -4.47
CA GLN A 60 -12.27 -5.46 -5.24
C GLN A 60 -11.60 -4.09 -5.48
N HIS A 61 -12.31 -2.98 -5.31
CA HIS A 61 -11.73 -1.65 -5.52
C HIS A 61 -11.06 -1.06 -4.27
N LEU A 62 -11.02 -1.81 -3.15
CA LEU A 62 -10.31 -1.48 -1.91
C LEU A 62 -10.72 -0.15 -1.24
N GLY A 63 -11.80 0.47 -1.69
CA GLY A 63 -12.13 1.86 -1.36
C GLY A 63 -11.13 2.89 -1.91
N PHE A 64 -10.27 2.47 -2.85
CA PHE A 64 -9.27 3.31 -3.51
C PHE A 64 -9.85 4.03 -4.73
N LEU A 65 -10.39 3.27 -5.68
CA LEU A 65 -10.97 3.75 -6.93
C LEU A 65 -12.34 3.13 -7.19
N ASN A 66 -12.94 3.35 -8.35
CA ASN A 66 -14.17 2.71 -8.79
C ASN A 66 -14.14 2.36 -10.28
N ASN A 67 -15.17 1.67 -10.76
CA ASN A 67 -15.27 1.24 -12.17
C ASN A 67 -15.21 2.38 -13.20
N THR A 68 -15.59 3.61 -12.82
CA THR A 68 -15.69 4.75 -13.75
C THR A 68 -14.41 5.56 -13.85
N ASN A 69 -13.52 5.46 -12.86
CA ASN A 69 -12.28 6.21 -12.80
C ASN A 69 -11.02 5.33 -12.78
N ASN A 70 -11.14 4.00 -12.69
CA ASN A 70 -9.98 3.11 -12.72
C ASN A 70 -9.15 3.33 -13.99
N GLY A 71 -7.89 3.71 -13.84
CA GLY A 71 -6.97 4.03 -14.94
C GLY A 71 -7.05 5.47 -15.45
N ASN A 72 -7.88 6.34 -14.85
CA ASN A 72 -7.96 7.75 -15.26
C ASN A 72 -6.73 8.53 -14.74
N PRO A 73 -5.88 9.10 -15.62
CA PRO A 73 -4.69 9.83 -15.19
C PRO A 73 -4.99 11.08 -14.35
N ASN A 74 -6.22 11.63 -14.43
CA ASN A 74 -6.65 12.79 -13.66
C ASN A 74 -7.13 12.44 -12.24
N ASN A 75 -7.00 11.18 -11.80
CA ASN A 75 -7.34 10.80 -10.42
C ASN A 75 -6.41 11.45 -9.39
N HIS A 76 -5.14 11.68 -9.77
CA HIS A 76 -4.08 12.10 -8.84
C HIS A 76 -4.03 11.20 -7.61
N ALA A 77 -4.10 9.88 -7.82
CA ALA A 77 -4.20 8.89 -6.78
C ALA A 77 -3.00 7.94 -6.83
N PHE A 78 -2.33 7.79 -5.69
CA PHE A 78 -1.26 6.84 -5.49
C PHE A 78 -1.61 5.93 -4.31
N GLY A 79 -1.29 4.65 -4.43
CA GLY A 79 -1.61 3.63 -3.44
C GLY A 79 -0.50 2.61 -3.30
N VAL A 80 -0.31 2.10 -2.08
CA VAL A 80 0.37 0.82 -1.84
C VAL A 80 -0.65 -0.13 -1.21
N GLU A 81 -1.05 -1.14 -1.95
CA GLU A 81 -2.06 -2.12 -1.56
C GLU A 81 -1.44 -3.33 -0.86
N PHE A 82 -2.20 -3.88 0.09
CA PHE A 82 -1.95 -5.14 0.78
C PHE A 82 -3.19 -5.98 0.53
N ASP A 83 -3.12 -6.79 -0.53
CA ASP A 83 -4.26 -7.47 -1.11
C ASP A 83 -4.23 -8.97 -0.75
N VAL A 84 -5.39 -9.46 -0.30
CA VAL A 84 -5.60 -10.83 0.17
C VAL A 84 -6.63 -11.58 -0.69
N PHE A 85 -6.94 -11.07 -1.89
CA PHE A 85 -7.89 -11.68 -2.81
C PHE A 85 -7.49 -11.49 -4.27
N GLN A 86 -7.46 -12.56 -5.06
CA GLN A 86 -7.06 -12.46 -6.46
C GLN A 86 -8.20 -11.98 -7.37
N ASN A 87 -8.16 -10.71 -7.78
CA ASN A 87 -9.01 -10.12 -8.81
C ASN A 87 -8.36 -10.19 -10.19
N LYS A 88 -8.76 -11.19 -11.00
CA LYS A 88 -8.21 -11.41 -12.35
C LYS A 88 -8.39 -10.23 -13.29
N GLU A 89 -9.46 -9.46 -13.12
CA GLU A 89 -9.76 -8.24 -13.87
C GLU A 89 -8.73 -7.11 -13.63
N PHE A 90 -7.99 -7.17 -12.52
CA PHE A 90 -6.92 -6.21 -12.18
C PHE A 90 -5.51 -6.77 -12.40
N GLY A 91 -5.40 -8.03 -12.85
CA GLY A 91 -4.12 -8.65 -13.17
C GLY A 91 -3.35 -9.13 -11.94
N ASP A 92 -4.02 -9.33 -10.81
CA ASP A 92 -3.42 -9.76 -9.56
C ASP A 92 -2.63 -11.05 -9.72
N ILE A 93 -1.40 -11.03 -9.22
CA ILE A 93 -0.45 -12.14 -9.36
C ILE A 93 -0.85 -13.37 -8.54
N ASN A 94 -1.55 -13.16 -7.43
CA ASN A 94 -2.12 -14.16 -6.52
C ASN A 94 -3.08 -13.48 -5.52
N ASP A 95 -3.57 -14.22 -4.54
CA ASP A 95 -4.46 -13.79 -3.46
C ASP A 95 -3.72 -13.36 -2.17
N ASN A 96 -2.45 -12.98 -2.26
CA ASN A 96 -1.62 -12.60 -1.11
C ASN A 96 -0.40 -11.79 -1.56
N HIS A 97 -0.62 -10.52 -1.91
CA HIS A 97 0.43 -9.69 -2.50
C HIS A 97 0.45 -8.25 -1.96
N VAL A 98 1.58 -7.60 -2.19
CA VAL A 98 1.73 -6.14 -2.04
C VAL A 98 1.85 -5.54 -3.43
N GLY A 99 1.15 -4.45 -3.69
CA GLY A 99 1.11 -3.79 -4.99
C GLY A 99 1.33 -2.28 -4.91
N VAL A 100 1.79 -1.71 -6.01
CA VAL A 100 1.99 -0.26 -6.20
C VAL A 100 1.01 0.24 -7.24
N ASN A 101 0.04 1.05 -6.83
CA ASN A 101 -1.04 1.53 -7.69
C ASN A 101 -0.84 3.01 -8.03
N VAL A 102 -0.93 3.33 -9.32
CA VAL A 102 -0.85 4.70 -9.82
C VAL A 102 -2.06 4.96 -10.70
N ASN A 103 -3.02 5.73 -10.18
CA ASN A 103 -4.29 6.06 -10.84
C ASN A 103 -5.14 4.85 -11.30
N SER A 104 -4.75 3.61 -10.96
CA SER A 104 -5.30 2.35 -11.46
C SER A 104 -5.18 1.26 -10.40
N LEU A 105 -6.15 0.35 -10.33
CA LEU A 105 -6.10 -0.89 -9.53
C LEU A 105 -5.19 -1.95 -10.15
N ILE A 106 -4.87 -1.86 -11.45
CA ILE A 106 -3.80 -2.66 -12.03
C ILE A 106 -2.47 -2.12 -11.48
N SER A 107 -1.81 -2.89 -10.62
CA SER A 107 -0.55 -2.46 -9.99
C SER A 107 0.57 -2.30 -11.02
N LEU A 108 1.31 -1.20 -10.93
CA LEU A 108 2.52 -0.96 -11.72
C LEU A 108 3.61 -1.98 -11.38
N ALA A 109 3.68 -2.36 -10.11
CA ALA A 109 4.56 -3.40 -9.59
C ALA A 109 3.84 -4.14 -8.47
N SER A 110 4.02 -5.45 -8.39
CA SER A 110 3.48 -6.29 -7.33
C SER A 110 4.45 -7.42 -6.99
N TYR A 111 4.37 -7.93 -5.77
CA TYR A 111 5.17 -9.06 -5.30
C TYR A 111 4.41 -9.86 -4.25
N ASN A 112 4.64 -11.18 -4.20
CA ASN A 112 4.07 -12.04 -3.15
C ASN A 112 4.39 -11.44 -1.77
N ALA A 113 3.42 -11.46 -0.85
CA ALA A 113 3.67 -10.92 0.48
C ALA A 113 4.74 -11.75 1.20
N GLY A 114 5.78 -11.07 1.66
CA GLY A 114 6.88 -11.72 2.35
C GLY A 114 8.03 -10.77 2.61
N TYR A 115 9.16 -11.32 3.02
CA TYR A 115 10.33 -10.55 3.39
C TYR A 115 11.63 -11.32 3.14
N TRP A 116 12.72 -10.59 2.95
CA TRP A 116 14.05 -11.16 2.75
C TRP A 116 14.78 -11.26 4.09
N LEU A 117 15.18 -12.46 4.49
CA LEU A 117 15.94 -12.71 5.70
C LEU A 117 17.39 -13.06 5.36
N GLY A 118 18.33 -12.36 5.98
CA GLY A 118 19.77 -12.66 5.96
C GLY A 118 20.31 -12.91 7.35
N ASP A 119 21.49 -13.50 7.43
CA ASP A 119 22.24 -13.72 8.67
C ASP A 119 23.05 -12.49 9.13
N GLY A 120 22.91 -11.36 8.41
CA GLY A 120 23.62 -10.11 8.68
C GLY A 120 25.08 -10.09 8.21
N SER A 121 25.54 -11.14 7.51
CA SER A 121 26.92 -11.23 7.01
C SER A 121 27.07 -10.78 5.55
N ASN A 122 26.04 -11.01 4.70
CA ASN A 122 26.07 -10.63 3.29
C ASN A 122 24.65 -10.50 2.66
N ILE A 123 24.42 -9.45 1.86
CA ILE A 123 23.14 -9.17 1.17
C ILE A 123 22.88 -10.18 0.02
N THR A 124 23.87 -10.95 -0.40
CA THR A 124 23.71 -11.95 -1.46
C THR A 124 23.07 -13.26 -0.99
N ASP A 125 23.14 -13.58 0.30
CA ASP A 125 22.67 -14.85 0.87
C ASP A 125 21.31 -14.67 1.58
N LEU A 126 20.40 -13.95 0.93
CA LEU A 126 19.06 -13.69 1.45
C LEU A 126 18.09 -14.81 1.06
N SER A 127 17.34 -15.30 2.03
CA SER A 127 16.21 -16.21 1.80
C SER A 127 14.88 -15.46 1.83
N PHE A 128 14.03 -15.68 0.84
CA PHE A 128 12.68 -15.14 0.86
C PHE A 128 11.80 -15.96 1.82
N LYS A 129 11.09 -15.27 2.69
CA LYS A 129 10.11 -15.84 3.61
C LYS A 129 8.74 -15.27 3.25
N GLU A 130 7.93 -16.10 2.63
CA GLU A 130 6.54 -15.78 2.36
C GLU A 130 5.77 -15.69 3.67
N ILE A 131 4.84 -14.74 3.74
CA ILE A 131 3.91 -14.55 4.86
C ILE A 131 2.49 -14.55 4.32
N LYS A 132 1.53 -14.92 5.15
CA LYS A 132 0.11 -14.84 4.80
C LYS A 132 -0.46 -13.58 5.43
N LEU A 133 -0.70 -12.53 4.63
CA LEU A 133 -1.21 -11.24 5.11
C LEU A 133 -2.49 -11.41 5.95
N SER A 134 -3.36 -12.34 5.56
CA SER A 134 -4.63 -12.63 6.23
C SER A 134 -4.50 -13.63 7.41
N SER A 135 -3.31 -13.82 8.00
CA SER A 135 -3.13 -14.77 9.11
C SER A 135 -3.69 -14.27 10.45
N GLY A 136 -3.98 -12.97 10.56
CA GLY A 136 -4.29 -12.29 11.81
C GLY A 136 -3.05 -11.86 12.60
N ASP A 137 -1.83 -12.25 12.17
CA ASP A 137 -0.59 -11.77 12.77
C ASP A 137 -0.39 -10.28 12.54
N ASN A 138 0.48 -9.68 13.38
CA ASN A 138 0.90 -8.30 13.19
C ASN A 138 2.10 -8.23 12.23
N TYR A 139 1.96 -7.41 11.21
CA TYR A 139 3.01 -7.10 10.24
C TYR A 139 3.34 -5.61 10.29
N GLN A 140 4.61 -5.28 10.07
CA GLN A 140 5.07 -3.91 9.93
C GLN A 140 5.51 -3.66 8.49
N ALA A 141 5.01 -2.56 7.91
CA ALA A 141 5.41 -2.06 6.61
C ALA A 141 6.23 -0.78 6.77
N TRP A 142 7.21 -0.60 5.88
CA TRP A 142 7.97 0.64 5.71
C TRP A 142 7.92 1.00 4.23
N ILE A 143 7.56 2.25 3.94
CA ILE A 143 7.46 2.78 2.59
C ILE A 143 8.28 4.06 2.54
N GLU A 144 9.24 4.08 1.62
CA GLU A 144 10.20 5.16 1.45
C GLU A 144 10.22 5.60 0.00
N TYR A 145 10.06 6.89 -0.22
CA TYR A 145 10.17 7.51 -1.53
C TYR A 145 11.23 8.61 -1.51
N TRP A 146 12.28 8.44 -2.31
CA TRP A 146 13.39 9.40 -2.41
C TRP A 146 14.05 9.26 -3.79
N ASN A 147 14.46 10.37 -4.41
CA ASN A 147 15.13 10.39 -5.74
C ASN A 147 14.43 9.52 -6.80
N TYR A 148 13.11 9.65 -6.95
CA TYR A 148 12.32 8.88 -7.94
C TYR A 148 12.45 7.36 -7.76
N GLN A 149 12.69 6.89 -6.54
CA GLN A 149 12.72 5.49 -6.17
C GLN A 149 11.70 5.26 -5.06
N LEU A 150 10.80 4.30 -5.27
CA LEU A 150 9.90 3.79 -4.24
C LEU A 150 10.47 2.47 -3.70
N SER A 151 10.61 2.37 -2.39
CA SER A 151 10.99 1.13 -1.70
C SER A 151 9.92 0.77 -0.67
N ILE A 152 9.49 -0.49 -0.70
CA ILE A 152 8.52 -1.05 0.24
C ILE A 152 9.16 -2.25 0.91
N THR A 153 9.23 -2.22 2.23
CA THR A 153 9.69 -3.34 3.05
C THR A 153 8.53 -3.81 3.92
N LEU A 154 8.40 -5.12 4.10
CA LEU A 154 7.41 -5.77 4.92
C LEU A 154 8.12 -6.81 5.80
N ALA A 155 7.64 -7.02 7.03
CA ALA A 155 8.07 -8.12 7.89
C ALA A 155 7.05 -8.32 9.04
N PRO A 156 7.08 -9.45 9.77
CA PRO A 156 6.39 -9.55 11.07
C PRO A 156 6.83 -8.41 12.01
N GLU A 157 5.93 -7.91 12.86
CA GLU A 157 6.18 -6.78 13.78
C GLU A 157 7.44 -6.99 14.66
N ASN A 158 7.71 -8.23 15.03
CA ASN A 158 8.81 -8.61 15.92
C ASN A 158 10.16 -8.80 15.19
N VAL A 159 10.19 -8.59 13.87
CA VAL A 159 11.37 -8.75 13.02
C VAL A 159 11.91 -7.36 12.68
N LYS A 160 13.21 -7.15 12.90
CA LYS A 160 13.90 -5.92 12.49
C LYS A 160 13.68 -5.71 10.98
N LYS A 161 13.40 -4.47 10.57
CA LYS A 161 13.27 -4.08 9.16
C LYS A 161 14.36 -4.75 8.29
N PRO A 162 13.96 -5.61 7.33
CA PRO A 162 14.87 -6.19 6.35
C PRO A 162 15.67 -5.14 5.58
N GLU A 163 16.95 -5.43 5.33
CA GLU A 163 17.83 -4.54 4.55
C GLU A 163 17.42 -4.51 3.07
N ARG A 164 16.97 -5.65 2.54
CA ARG A 164 16.44 -5.73 1.17
C ARG A 164 14.93 -5.49 1.19
N PRO A 165 14.44 -4.45 0.48
CA PRO A 165 13.01 -4.22 0.34
C PRO A 165 12.31 -5.34 -0.44
N LEU A 166 11.02 -5.51 -0.19
CA LEU A 166 10.16 -6.42 -0.93
C LEU A 166 9.99 -5.93 -2.38
N ILE A 167 9.66 -4.65 -2.54
CA ILE A 167 9.55 -3.96 -3.82
C ILE A 167 10.52 -2.78 -3.81
N SER A 168 11.31 -2.63 -4.86
CA SER A 168 12.09 -1.42 -5.11
C SER A 168 12.03 -1.09 -6.60
N VAL A 169 11.40 0.02 -6.95
CA VAL A 169 11.14 0.40 -8.34
C VAL A 169 11.47 1.87 -8.58
N PRO A 170 12.12 2.20 -9.71
CA PRO A 170 12.16 3.57 -10.20
C PRO A 170 10.74 4.02 -10.52
N LEU A 171 10.32 5.14 -9.94
CA LEU A 171 8.97 5.64 -10.06
C LEU A 171 8.97 7.16 -10.01
N ASP A 172 8.55 7.80 -11.10
CA ASP A 172 8.33 9.23 -11.14
C ASP A 172 6.85 9.56 -10.82
N LEU A 173 6.63 10.11 -9.63
CA LEU A 173 5.30 10.51 -9.16
C LEU A 173 4.98 11.98 -9.46
N THR A 174 5.85 12.74 -10.14
CA THR A 174 5.68 14.19 -10.35
C THR A 174 4.46 14.57 -11.17
N GLN A 175 3.93 13.68 -12.02
CA GLN A 175 2.68 13.92 -12.76
C GLN A 175 1.43 13.46 -11.98
N VAL A 176 1.63 12.71 -10.90
CA VAL A 176 0.54 12.14 -10.09
C VAL A 176 0.28 13.02 -8.87
N PHE A 177 1.33 13.38 -8.14
CA PHE A 177 1.23 14.12 -6.89
C PHE A 177 0.93 15.60 -7.16
N LEU A 178 0.01 16.18 -6.39
CA LEU A 178 -0.26 17.62 -6.41
C LEU A 178 0.72 18.36 -5.48
N ASP A 179 0.49 19.64 -5.22
CA ASP A 179 1.33 20.42 -4.27
C ASP A 179 1.12 19.97 -2.82
N GLU A 180 -0.11 19.55 -2.51
CA GLU A 180 -0.53 19.06 -1.21
C GLU A 180 -1.61 17.98 -1.38
N MET A 181 -1.55 16.92 -0.57
CA MET A 181 -2.45 15.77 -0.68
C MET A 181 -2.85 15.24 0.70
N TYR A 182 -3.98 14.55 0.78
CA TYR A 182 -4.30 13.75 1.96
C TYR A 182 -3.55 12.43 1.90
N VAL A 183 -3.01 12.01 3.05
CA VAL A 183 -2.42 10.69 3.23
C VAL A 183 -3.19 9.90 4.28
N GLY A 184 -3.28 8.58 4.12
CA GLY A 184 -3.91 7.71 5.10
C GLY A 184 -4.24 6.35 4.51
N PHE A 185 -5.32 5.73 4.99
CA PHE A 185 -5.68 4.37 4.64
C PHE A 185 -7.10 4.29 4.11
N THR A 186 -7.31 3.40 3.16
CA THR A 186 -8.63 2.90 2.78
C THR A 186 -8.64 1.39 2.87
N ALA A 187 -9.79 0.82 3.23
CA ALA A 187 -9.97 -0.62 3.26
C ALA A 187 -11.38 -0.95 2.81
N SER A 188 -11.57 -2.14 2.24
CA SER A 188 -12.91 -2.61 1.99
C SER A 188 -13.02 -4.12 2.01
N THR A 189 -14.17 -4.56 2.47
CA THR A 189 -14.63 -5.93 2.39
C THR A 189 -15.61 -6.09 1.22
N GLY A 190 -15.87 -7.34 0.85
CA GLY A 190 -16.89 -7.73 -0.12
C GLY A 190 -17.96 -8.60 0.54
N GLN A 191 -18.35 -9.67 -0.15
CA GLN A 191 -19.04 -10.78 0.52
C GLN A 191 -18.21 -11.45 1.61
N PRO A 192 -16.88 -11.62 1.47
CA PRO A 192 -16.05 -12.09 2.56
C PRO A 192 -15.91 -11.01 3.64
N ILE A 193 -15.94 -11.44 4.90
CA ILE A 193 -15.86 -10.55 6.06
C ILE A 193 -14.46 -10.69 6.65
N GLU A 194 -13.76 -9.57 6.75
CA GLU A 194 -12.43 -9.51 7.36
C GLU A 194 -12.23 -8.20 8.12
N ASP A 195 -11.40 -8.26 9.15
CA ASP A 195 -10.95 -7.12 9.92
C ASP A 195 -9.66 -6.56 9.31
N HIS A 196 -9.64 -5.25 9.07
CA HIS A 196 -8.42 -4.48 8.76
C HIS A 196 -8.07 -3.58 9.93
N LYS A 197 -6.93 -3.80 10.58
CA LYS A 197 -6.50 -3.04 11.75
C LYS A 197 -5.18 -2.35 11.46
N ILE A 198 -5.14 -1.02 11.60
CA ILE A 198 -3.90 -0.25 11.69
C ILE A 198 -3.65 0.01 13.17
N LEU A 199 -2.57 -0.56 13.71
CA LEU A 199 -2.25 -0.58 15.14
C LEU A 199 -1.37 0.60 15.55
N ASN A 200 -0.48 1.02 14.65
CA ASN A 200 0.31 2.24 14.77
C ASN A 200 0.61 2.79 13.39
N TRP A 201 0.91 4.09 13.30
CA TRP A 201 1.28 4.75 12.07
C TRP A 201 2.20 5.93 12.35
N SER A 202 3.26 6.04 11.56
CA SER A 202 4.20 7.17 11.50
C SER A 202 4.35 7.62 10.06
N PHE A 203 4.46 8.93 9.86
CA PHE A 203 4.62 9.57 8.57
C PHE A 203 5.58 10.76 8.71
N ASN A 204 6.52 10.89 7.78
CA ASN A 204 7.46 12.01 7.73
C ASN A 204 7.77 12.40 6.29
N ASN A 205 7.78 13.72 6.02
CA ASN A 205 8.35 14.34 4.82
C ASN A 205 9.65 15.07 5.16
#